data_AF-A0AAW7D7L6-F1
#
_entry.id   AF-A0AAW7D7L6-F1
#
_cell.length_a   1.000
_cell.length_b   1.000
_cell.length_c   1.000
_cell.angle_alpha   90.00
_cell.angle_beta   90.00
_cell.angle_gamma   90.00
#
_symmetry.space_group_name_H-M   'P 1'
#
loop_
_entity.id
_entity.type
_entity.pdbx_description
1 polymer ?
#
loop_
_entity_poly.entity_id
_entity_poly.type
_entity_poly.pdbx_seq_one_letter_code
_entity_poly.pdbx_strand_id
1 'polypeptide(L)'
;MKKLAAIKNAYKRFWIQLPEEAQQQALQNNGFIHQKYLIDSRGSLLDCLDFEWMDTYDSEFGLSIRVFRPKSLQGIENNNGWICIESEEDLPKDYEISYHAWNSESDRDYYVTNMFTIINRYHLGNVTHYQPIEKPKPPIY
;
A
#
# COMPACT_ATOMS: atom_id res chain seq x y z
N MET A 1 -12.50 3.03 3.76
CA MET A 1 -12.29 2.53 5.14
C MET A 1 -11.10 1.55 5.28
N LYS A 2 -9.98 1.70 4.54
CA LYS A 2 -9.01 0.59 4.37
C LYS A 2 -7.61 0.83 4.95
N LYS A 3 -7.07 2.05 4.91
CA LYS A 3 -5.67 2.33 5.25
C LYS A 3 -5.31 2.23 6.73
N LEU A 4 -6.03 2.94 7.60
CA LEU A 4 -5.74 2.93 9.05
C LEU A 4 -5.92 1.52 9.66
N ALA A 5 -6.98 0.82 9.25
CA ALA A 5 -7.22 -0.55 9.69
C ALA A 5 -6.13 -1.52 9.17
N ALA A 6 -5.67 -1.37 7.92
CA ALA A 6 -4.56 -2.14 7.39
C ALA A 6 -3.26 -1.92 8.17
N ILE A 7 -2.94 -0.66 8.52
CA ILE A 7 -1.77 -0.33 9.36
C ILE A 7 -1.87 -1.05 10.71
N LYS A 8 -3.00 -0.91 11.42
CA LYS A 8 -3.21 -1.58 12.71
C LYS A 8 -3.06 -3.11 12.61
N ASN A 9 -3.68 -3.71 11.60
CA ASN A 9 -3.64 -5.16 11.39
C ASN A 9 -2.24 -5.67 11.02
N ALA A 10 -1.46 -4.90 10.26
CA ALA A 10 -0.10 -5.29 9.87
C ALA A 10 0.85 -5.38 11.07
N TYR A 11 0.66 -4.53 12.07
CA TYR A 11 1.39 -4.61 13.33
C TYR A 11 0.92 -5.75 14.25
N LYS A 12 -0.20 -6.41 13.93
CA LYS A 12 -0.75 -7.57 14.67
C LYS A 12 -0.80 -7.29 16.18
N ARG A 13 -0.30 -8.23 16.99
CA ARG A 13 -0.21 -8.12 18.46
C ARG A 13 0.68 -6.98 18.94
N PHE A 14 1.62 -6.50 18.11
CA PHE A 14 2.52 -5.42 18.50
C PHE A 14 1.84 -4.07 18.53
N TRP A 15 0.74 -3.90 17.80
CA TRP A 15 -0.01 -2.65 17.81
C TRP A 15 -0.34 -2.19 19.24
N ILE A 16 -0.75 -3.13 20.10
CA ILE A 16 -1.15 -2.86 21.49
C ILE A 16 0.08 -2.60 22.40
N GLN A 17 1.25 -3.07 22.00
CA GLN A 17 2.50 -2.90 22.76
C GLN A 17 3.23 -1.60 22.41
N LEU A 18 2.93 -1.02 21.25
CA LEU A 18 3.52 0.25 20.83
C LEU A 18 3.03 1.38 21.75
N PRO A 19 3.93 2.29 22.19
CA PRO A 19 3.50 3.50 22.87
C PRO A 19 2.62 4.35 21.96
N GLU A 20 1.77 5.18 22.55
CA GLU A 20 0.79 5.99 21.80
C GLU A 20 1.46 6.86 20.72
N GLU A 21 2.62 7.44 21.02
CA GLU A 21 3.42 8.21 20.07
C GLU A 21 3.79 7.38 18.81
N ALA A 22 4.23 6.14 19.00
CA ALA A 22 4.58 5.25 17.89
C ALA A 22 3.34 4.83 17.08
N GLN A 23 2.20 4.63 17.75
CA GLN A 23 0.94 4.36 17.06
C GLN A 23 0.53 5.54 16.19
N GLN A 24 0.59 6.77 16.73
CA GLN A 24 0.29 7.98 15.97
C GLN A 24 1.24 8.15 14.79
N GLN A 25 2.55 7.96 15.02
CA GLN A 25 3.57 7.98 13.97
C GLN A 25 3.25 6.99 12.85
N ALA A 26 2.91 5.74 13.18
CA ALA A 26 2.56 4.72 12.19
C ALA A 26 1.35 5.14 11.33
N LEU A 27 0.31 5.72 11.94
CA LEU A 27 -0.89 6.15 11.21
C LEU A 27 -0.62 7.34 10.29
N GLN A 28 0.25 8.26 10.70
CA GLN A 28 0.62 9.44 9.92
C GLN A 28 1.60 9.11 8.79
N ASN A 29 2.51 8.16 9.01
CA ASN A 29 3.65 7.90 8.13
C ASN A 29 3.53 6.56 7.39
N ASN A 30 2.35 6.20 6.88
CA ASN A 30 2.17 4.99 6.06
C ASN A 30 2.70 3.69 6.70
N GLY A 31 2.59 3.61 8.02
CA GLY A 31 3.06 2.49 8.82
C GLY A 31 4.51 2.58 9.29
N PHE A 32 5.28 3.60 8.92
CA PHE A 32 6.67 3.76 9.38
C PHE A 32 6.74 4.27 10.82
N ILE A 33 7.59 3.64 11.63
CA ILE A 33 7.93 4.09 12.98
C ILE A 33 9.44 4.07 13.22
N HIS A 34 9.90 4.84 14.19
CA HIS A 34 11.31 4.91 14.56
C HIS A 34 11.83 3.57 15.12
N GLN A 35 13.08 3.22 14.81
CA GLN A 35 13.72 1.98 15.26
C GLN A 35 13.64 1.77 16.79
N LYS A 36 13.71 2.87 17.56
CA LYS A 36 13.64 2.87 19.03
C LYS A 36 12.39 2.17 19.59
N TYR A 37 11.31 2.09 18.81
CA TYR A 37 10.05 1.43 19.19
C TYR A 37 10.00 -0.07 18.87
N LEU A 38 10.98 -0.58 18.13
CA LEU A 38 11.05 -1.96 17.66
C LEU A 38 12.16 -2.76 18.32
N ILE A 39 12.83 -2.19 19.32
CA ILE A 39 13.93 -2.81 20.04
C ILE A 39 13.45 -3.22 21.43
N ASP A 40 13.70 -4.47 21.82
CA ASP A 40 13.43 -4.95 23.17
C ASP A 40 14.45 -4.42 24.19
N SER A 41 14.24 -4.71 25.48
CA SER A 41 15.17 -4.31 26.55
C SER A 41 16.60 -4.84 26.39
N ARG A 42 16.84 -5.79 25.49
CA ARG A 42 18.13 -6.42 25.19
C ARG A 42 18.75 -5.88 23.91
N GLY A 43 18.17 -4.86 23.27
CA GLY A 43 18.71 -4.30 22.04
C GLY A 43 18.32 -5.07 20.77
N SER A 44 17.46 -6.10 20.88
CA SER A 44 17.09 -6.97 19.77
C SER A 44 15.81 -6.49 19.08
N LEU A 45 15.78 -6.55 17.74
CA LEU A 45 14.59 -6.20 16.97
C LEU A 45 13.45 -7.18 17.30
N LEU A 46 12.20 -6.72 17.29
CA LEU A 46 11.03 -7.56 17.50
C LEU A 46 10.94 -8.67 16.42
N ASP A 47 11.30 -9.89 16.80
CA ASP A 47 11.64 -11.03 15.93
C ASP A 47 10.46 -11.70 15.19
N CYS A 48 9.29 -11.06 15.11
CA CYS A 48 8.11 -11.69 14.48
C CYS A 48 7.31 -10.81 13.52
N LEU A 49 7.94 -9.78 12.97
CA LEU A 49 7.43 -9.07 11.80
C LEU A 49 8.55 -8.95 10.77
N ASP A 50 8.24 -9.31 9.53
CA ASP A 50 9.09 -8.96 8.39
C ASP A 50 8.99 -7.45 8.18
N PHE A 51 10.03 -6.72 8.53
CA PHE A 51 10.09 -5.28 8.34
C PHE A 51 10.86 -4.91 7.07
N GLU A 52 10.44 -3.82 6.43
CA GLU A 52 11.28 -3.02 5.56
C GLU A 52 11.68 -1.73 6.27
N TRP A 53 12.75 -1.11 5.80
CA TRP A 53 13.31 0.10 6.38
C TRP A 53 13.68 1.11 5.32
N MET A 54 13.69 2.37 5.72
CA MET A 54 14.29 3.46 4.95
C MET A 54 14.99 4.42 5.89
N ASP A 55 15.96 5.14 5.36
CA ASP A 55 16.59 6.24 6.07
C ASP A 55 15.77 7.51 5.85
N THR A 56 15.57 8.27 6.93
CA THR A 56 14.97 9.60 6.89
C THR A 56 15.86 10.57 7.66
N TYR A 57 15.58 11.86 7.54
CA TYR A 57 16.33 12.92 8.19
C TYR A 57 15.50 13.52 9.32
N ASP A 58 16.03 13.47 10.54
CA ASP A 58 15.46 14.17 11.67
C ASP A 58 16.07 15.58 11.72
N SER A 59 15.26 16.58 11.37
CA SER A 59 15.70 17.98 11.35
C SER A 59 15.95 18.56 12.74
N GLU A 60 15.34 17.99 13.79
CA GLU A 60 15.52 18.46 15.17
C GLU A 60 16.90 18.08 15.69
N PHE A 61 17.35 16.85 15.39
CA PHE A 61 18.65 16.34 15.85
C PHE A 61 19.77 16.45 14.80
N GLY A 62 19.44 16.82 13.56
CA GLY A 62 20.41 16.93 12.46
C GLY A 62 21.04 15.59 12.07
N LEU A 63 20.32 14.48 12.26
CA LEU A 63 20.83 13.13 12.09
C LEU A 63 19.95 12.30 11.16
N SER A 64 20.60 11.41 10.41
CA SER A 64 19.90 10.35 9.69
C SER A 64 19.40 9.31 10.68
N ILE A 65 18.12 9.02 10.62
CA ILE A 65 17.45 8.03 11.46
C ILE A 65 16.82 6.96 10.58
N ARG A 66 16.78 5.73 11.10
CA ARG A 66 16.15 4.61 10.40
C ARG A 66 14.73 4.41 10.90
N VAL A 67 13.80 4.37 9.96
CA VAL A 67 12.39 4.05 10.21
C VAL A 67 12.03 2.72 9.56
N PHE A 68 11.05 2.03 10.15
CA PHE A 68 10.67 0.68 9.80
C PHE A 68 9.16 0.54 9.68
N ARG A 69 8.70 -0.31 8.77
CA ARG A 69 7.28 -0.73 8.70
C ARG A 69 7.16 -2.21 8.34
N PRO A 70 6.07 -2.90 8.73
CA PRO A 70 5.80 -4.24 8.24
C PRO A 70 5.78 -4.28 6.71
N LYS A 71 6.48 -5.25 6.08
CA LYS A 71 6.49 -5.43 4.62
C LYS A 71 5.10 -5.63 4.02
N SER A 72 4.15 -6.14 4.80
CA SER A 72 2.75 -6.26 4.37
C SER A 72 2.07 -4.90 4.10
N LEU A 73 2.71 -3.77 4.47
CA LEU A 73 2.25 -2.42 4.17
C LEU A 73 2.95 -1.81 2.95
N GLN A 74 3.84 -2.54 2.28
CA GLN A 74 4.44 -2.06 1.03
C GLN A 74 3.33 -1.69 0.03
N GLY A 75 3.43 -0.52 -0.60
CA GLY A 75 2.44 0.02 -1.54
C GLY A 75 1.19 0.64 -0.89
N ILE A 76 1.10 0.77 0.44
CA ILE A 76 -0.05 1.45 1.09
C ILE A 76 -0.12 2.96 0.80
N GLU A 77 0.97 3.56 0.34
CA GLU A 77 1.06 4.94 -0.12
C GLU A 77 0.22 5.19 -1.37
N ASN A 78 0.18 4.23 -2.30
CA ASN A 78 -0.44 4.35 -3.62
C ASN A 78 -1.46 3.24 -3.90
N ASN A 79 -1.96 2.59 -2.86
CA ASN A 79 -2.92 1.48 -2.95
C ASN A 79 -2.42 0.34 -3.87
N ASN A 80 -1.12 0.00 -3.79
CA ASN A 80 -0.46 -0.96 -4.67
C ASN A 80 -0.62 -0.65 -6.16
N GLY A 81 -0.74 0.63 -6.52
CA GLY A 81 -0.97 1.09 -7.89
C GLY A 81 -2.42 0.91 -8.40
N TRP A 82 -3.35 0.48 -7.54
CA TRP A 82 -4.77 0.40 -7.90
C TRP A 82 -5.45 1.76 -7.78
N ILE A 83 -6.09 2.17 -8.87
CA ILE A 83 -6.93 3.36 -8.96
C ILE A 83 -8.36 2.96 -8.60
N CYS A 84 -8.95 3.65 -7.63
CA CYS A 84 -10.35 3.50 -7.26
C CYS A 84 -11.22 4.32 -8.23
N ILE A 85 -12.33 3.76 -8.69
CA ILE A 85 -13.28 4.46 -9.55
C ILE A 85 -14.41 4.98 -8.64
N GLU A 86 -14.35 6.26 -8.26
CA GLU A 86 -15.41 6.90 -7.49
C GLU A 86 -16.39 7.66 -8.39
N SER A 87 -15.94 8.02 -9.59
CA SER A 87 -16.70 8.72 -10.61
C SER A 87 -16.25 8.34 -12.03
N GLU A 88 -16.95 8.84 -13.05
CA GLU A 88 -16.55 8.66 -14.45
C GLU A 88 -15.19 9.32 -14.77
N GLU A 89 -14.78 10.34 -14.02
CA GLU A 89 -13.52 11.05 -14.24
C GLU A 89 -12.29 10.19 -13.94
N ASP A 90 -12.47 9.18 -13.09
CA ASP A 90 -11.47 8.20 -12.68
C ASP A 90 -11.34 7.04 -13.68
N LEU A 91 -12.20 6.95 -14.69
CA LEU A 91 -12.13 5.86 -15.67
C LEU A 91 -10.81 5.90 -16.46
N PRO A 92 -10.30 4.73 -16.91
CA PRO A 92 -9.11 4.65 -17.74
C PRO A 92 -9.30 5.46 -19.04
N LYS A 93 -8.24 6.15 -19.46
CA LYS A 93 -8.24 7.07 -20.61
C LYS A 93 -7.37 6.58 -21.78
N ASP A 94 -6.55 5.56 -21.55
CA ASP A 94 -5.61 5.03 -22.54
C ASP A 94 -6.18 3.75 -23.16
N TYR A 95 -6.44 3.79 -24.47
CA TYR A 95 -7.01 2.67 -25.22
C TYR A 95 -5.96 1.70 -25.75
N GLU A 96 -4.66 2.02 -25.64
CA GLU A 96 -3.57 1.22 -26.18
C GLU A 96 -2.98 0.23 -25.16
N ILE A 97 -3.36 0.33 -23.88
CA ILE A 97 -2.86 -0.53 -22.81
C ILE A 97 -3.94 -1.45 -22.27
N SER A 98 -3.47 -2.53 -21.64
CA SER A 98 -4.32 -3.43 -20.86
C SER A 98 -4.30 -3.04 -19.39
N TYR A 99 -5.31 -3.49 -18.67
CA TYR A 99 -5.53 -3.18 -17.27
C TYR A 99 -5.84 -4.45 -16.49
N HIS A 100 -5.38 -4.54 -15.25
CA HIS A 100 -6.05 -5.36 -14.26
C HIS A 100 -7.31 -4.62 -13.78
N ALA A 101 -8.43 -5.31 -13.67
CA ALA A 101 -9.68 -4.76 -13.16
C ALA A 101 -10.20 -5.62 -12.01
N TRP A 102 -10.66 -4.96 -10.94
CA TRP A 102 -11.16 -5.62 -9.74
C TRP A 102 -12.67 -5.83 -9.83
N ASN A 103 -13.12 -7.08 -9.79
CA ASN A 103 -14.55 -7.40 -9.83
C ASN A 103 -15.21 -7.08 -8.48
N SER A 104 -16.31 -6.33 -8.49
CA SER A 104 -17.08 -6.06 -7.27
C SER A 104 -17.94 -7.24 -6.81
N GLU A 105 -18.26 -8.18 -7.70
CA GLU A 105 -19.13 -9.33 -7.40
C GLU A 105 -18.37 -10.51 -6.76
N SER A 106 -17.04 -10.54 -6.88
CA SER A 106 -16.20 -11.60 -6.31
C SER A 106 -15.01 -11.00 -5.58
N ASP A 107 -14.98 -11.15 -4.25
CA ASP A 107 -13.96 -10.59 -3.34
C ASP A 107 -12.52 -11.06 -3.59
N ARG A 108 -12.26 -11.90 -4.61
CA ARG A 108 -10.95 -12.54 -4.83
C ARG A 108 -10.41 -12.51 -6.25
N ASP A 109 -11.16 -12.02 -7.23
CA ASP A 109 -10.72 -12.09 -8.62
C ASP A 109 -10.55 -10.70 -9.24
N TYR A 110 -9.33 -10.45 -9.71
CA TYR A 110 -9.05 -9.45 -10.73
C TYR A 110 -8.85 -10.16 -12.06
N TYR A 111 -9.12 -9.46 -13.17
CA TYR A 111 -8.95 -9.98 -14.51
C TYR A 111 -8.22 -8.97 -15.40
N VAL A 112 -7.56 -9.46 -16.45
CA VAL A 112 -6.93 -8.60 -17.47
C VAL A 112 -7.97 -8.20 -18.50
N THR A 113 -8.03 -6.91 -18.83
CA THR A 113 -9.04 -6.36 -19.73
C THR A 113 -8.58 -5.06 -20.39
N ASN A 114 -9.38 -4.55 -21.34
CA ASN A 114 -9.20 -3.23 -21.95
C ASN A 114 -10.08 -2.14 -21.29
N MET A 115 -9.81 -0.89 -21.67
CA MET A 115 -10.54 0.31 -21.23
C MET A 115 -12.06 0.19 -21.42
N PHE A 116 -12.52 -0.19 -22.61
CA PHE A 116 -13.96 -0.26 -22.94
C PHE A 116 -14.73 -1.21 -22.02
N THR A 117 -14.12 -2.34 -21.66
CA THR A 117 -14.74 -3.31 -20.76
C THR A 117 -14.83 -2.78 -19.33
N ILE A 118 -13.84 -2.00 -18.87
CA ILE A 118 -13.90 -1.33 -17.56
C ILE A 118 -15.03 -0.31 -17.56
N ILE A 119 -15.12 0.55 -18.58
CA ILE A 119 -16.18 1.56 -18.70
C ILE A 119 -17.57 0.90 -18.67
N ASN A 120 -17.78 -0.14 -19.49
CA ASN A 120 -19.05 -0.86 -19.53
C ASN A 120 -19.39 -1.46 -18.15
N ARG A 121 -18.43 -2.14 -17.51
CA ARG A 121 -18.64 -2.74 -16.19
C ARG A 121 -18.85 -1.70 -15.09
N TYR A 122 -18.26 -0.51 -15.21
CA TYR A 122 -18.52 0.58 -14.26
C TYR A 122 -19.98 1.01 -14.30
N HIS A 123 -20.54 1.21 -15.50
CA HIS A 123 -21.96 1.55 -15.66
C HIS A 123 -22.90 0.41 -15.21
N LEU A 124 -22.42 -0.83 -15.20
CA LEU A 124 -23.14 -1.98 -14.64
C LEU A 124 -22.96 -2.14 -13.12
N GLY A 125 -22.02 -1.42 -12.49
CA GLY A 125 -21.70 -1.54 -11.06
C GLY A 125 -20.71 -2.68 -10.72
N ASN A 126 -20.05 -3.26 -11.72
CA ASN A 126 -19.32 -4.52 -11.63
C ASN A 126 -17.78 -4.38 -11.53
N VAL A 127 -17.28 -3.14 -11.43
CA VAL A 127 -15.86 -2.84 -11.28
C VAL A 127 -15.68 -1.68 -10.32
N THR A 128 -14.70 -1.77 -9.43
CA THR A 128 -14.43 -0.73 -8.42
C THR A 128 -13.02 -0.18 -8.48
N HIS A 129 -12.07 -0.96 -9.00
CA HIS A 129 -10.68 -0.55 -9.10
C HIS A 129 -10.08 -1.08 -10.40
N TYR A 130 -9.03 -0.41 -10.87
CA TYR A 130 -8.20 -0.90 -11.96
C TYR A 130 -6.73 -0.53 -11.75
N GLN A 131 -5.84 -1.23 -12.44
CA GLN A 131 -4.39 -0.99 -12.44
C GLN A 131 -3.86 -1.10 -13.87
N PRO A 132 -3.18 -0.08 -14.42
CA PRO A 132 -2.52 -0.17 -15.74
C PRO A 132 -1.46 -1.27 -15.78
N ILE A 133 -1.39 -2.02 -16.88
CA ILE A 133 -0.35 -3.02 -17.12
C ILE A 133 0.71 -2.38 -18.01
N GLU A 134 1.93 -2.21 -17.47
CA GLU A 134 3.07 -1.76 -18.26
C GLU A 134 3.44 -2.82 -19.31
N LYS A 135 3.53 -2.40 -20.58
CA LYS A 135 4.00 -3.29 -21.64
C LYS A 135 5.47 -3.65 -21.36
N PRO A 136 5.86 -4.94 -21.49
CA PRO A 136 7.26 -5.31 -21.38
C PRO A 136 8.07 -4.56 -22.46
N LYS A 137 9.28 -4.12 -22.11
CA LYS A 137 10.19 -3.54 -23.09
C LYS A 137 10.44 -4.56 -24.20
N PRO A 138 10.50 -4.13 -25.48
CA PRO A 138 10.83 -5.06 -26.56
C PRO A 138 12.20 -5.72 -26.30
N PRO A 139 12.41 -6.96 -26.76
CA PRO A 139 13.70 -7.63 -26.65
C PRO A 139 14.80 -6.77 -27.29
N ILE A 140 15.94 -6.68 -26.61
CA ILE A 140 17.17 -6.07 -27.14
C ILE A 140 17.95 -7.23 -27.75
N TYR A 141 17.78 -7.49 -29.04
CA TYR A 141 18.65 -8.40 -29.80
C TYR A 141 19.70 -7.60 -30.58
#